data_AF-R7YN20-F1
#
_entry.id   AF-R7YN20-F1
#
_cell.length_a   1.000
_cell.length_b   1.000
_cell.length_c   1.000
_cell.angle_alpha   90.00
_cell.angle_beta   90.00
_cell.angle_gamma   90.00
#
_symmetry.space_group_name_H-M   'P 1'
#
loop_
_entity.id
_entity.type
_entity.pdbx_description
1 polymer ?
#
loop_
_entity_poly.entity_id
_entity_poly.type
_entity_poly.pdbx_seq_one_letter_code
_entity_poly.pdbx_strand_id
1 'polypeptide(L)'
;MFVGQPVHRVALLEEPTLLYKAPSQRLYVFVSLASAATFIVCGLWMYKYIYLEVRDLHWYTGFAYFAMVVMLIALALNYGLASRGLVKSITAVPVQRNRQPRLDLRIEIQRLVPILKSRILEVPVENVSQPVQGTLRLLVIDVAYRKELYRRAKLGPKNEPMFIKPFTRLGRFLSRNALRFFQYNQAVAGGLGFSPLYVKGERFQLKIDGSGWFLEDGKVLDQIVRSSR
;
A
#
# COMPACT_ATOMS: atom_id res chain seq x y z
N MET A 1 -26.08 -23.91 8.40
CA MET A 1 -25.96 -23.54 9.82
C MET A 1 -24.84 -24.36 10.43
N PHE A 2 -23.59 -23.88 10.31
CA PHE A 2 -22.39 -24.29 11.08
C PHE A 2 -21.46 -23.08 11.05
N VAL A 3 -21.86 -22.01 11.74
CA VAL A 3 -21.06 -20.81 11.96
C VAL A 3 -20.16 -21.10 13.17
N GLY A 4 -19.27 -22.08 12.99
CA GLY A 4 -18.31 -22.58 13.98
C GLY A 4 -16.90 -22.26 13.50
N GLN A 5 -16.55 -21.00 13.74
CA GLN A 5 -15.31 -20.23 13.60
C GLN A 5 -14.08 -20.84 12.87
N PRO A 6 -13.54 -20.18 11.81
CA PRO A 6 -12.21 -20.49 11.29
C PRO A 6 -11.12 -20.23 12.34
N VAL A 7 -11.38 -19.39 13.34
CA VAL A 7 -10.47 -19.13 14.46
C VAL A 7 -10.17 -20.42 15.22
N HIS A 8 -11.19 -21.25 15.50
CA HIS A 8 -10.97 -22.55 16.15
C HIS A 8 -10.25 -23.54 15.24
N ARG A 9 -10.56 -23.57 13.92
CA ARG A 9 -9.82 -24.43 12.98
C ARG A 9 -8.34 -24.06 12.89
N VAL A 10 -8.04 -22.76 12.88
CA VAL A 10 -6.67 -22.24 12.79
C VAL A 10 -5.95 -22.35 14.13
N ALA A 11 -6.64 -22.20 15.26
CA ALA A 11 -6.07 -22.38 16.60
C ALA A 11 -5.84 -23.85 16.99
N LEU A 12 -6.48 -24.80 16.31
CA LEU A 12 -6.25 -26.24 16.48
C LEU A 12 -5.05 -26.74 15.68
N LEU A 13 -4.61 -25.98 14.66
CA LEU A 13 -3.38 -26.27 13.94
C LEU A 13 -2.21 -25.87 14.84
N GLU A 14 -1.29 -26.79 15.12
CA GLU A 14 -0.05 -26.51 15.84
C GLU A 14 0.93 -25.69 14.99
N GLU A 15 0.74 -25.70 13.65
CA GLU A 15 1.58 -25.00 12.71
C GLU A 15 1.11 -23.56 12.44
N PRO A 16 2.05 -22.61 12.34
CA PRO A 16 1.74 -21.22 12.03
C PRO A 16 1.12 -21.11 10.62
N THR A 17 -0.10 -20.58 10.54
CA THR A 17 -0.85 -20.50 9.29
C THR A 17 -0.71 -19.12 8.65
N LEU A 18 -0.23 -19.07 7.41
CA LEU A 18 -0.11 -17.82 6.65
C LEU A 18 -1.49 -17.35 6.19
N LEU A 19 -1.94 -16.20 6.71
CA LEU A 19 -3.25 -15.62 6.37
C LEU A 19 -3.15 -14.64 5.20
N TYR A 20 -2.04 -13.92 5.12
CA TYR A 20 -1.80 -12.92 4.09
C TYR A 20 -0.32 -12.80 3.76
N LYS A 21 -0.02 -12.65 2.47
CA LYS A 21 1.31 -12.34 1.96
C LYS A 21 1.24 -11.23 0.92
N ALA A 22 1.92 -10.13 1.21
CA ALA A 22 1.97 -8.97 0.33
C ALA A 22 2.72 -9.29 -0.97
N PRO A 23 2.37 -8.60 -2.08
CA PRO A 23 3.18 -8.62 -3.27
C PRO A 23 4.46 -7.79 -3.04
N SER A 24 5.36 -7.77 -4.02
CA SER A 24 6.58 -6.97 -3.91
C SER A 24 6.26 -5.46 -3.89
N GLN A 25 6.26 -4.86 -2.71
CA GLN A 25 5.97 -3.43 -2.50
C GLN A 25 7.16 -2.50 -2.78
N ARG A 26 8.30 -3.04 -3.27
CA ARG A 26 9.52 -2.26 -3.54
C ARG A 26 9.28 -1.09 -4.49
N LEU A 27 8.46 -1.30 -5.52
CA LEU A 27 8.17 -0.27 -6.52
C LEU A 27 7.30 0.85 -5.93
N TYR A 28 6.35 0.52 -5.07
CA TYR A 28 5.53 1.50 -4.36
C TYR A 28 6.40 2.39 -3.45
N VAL A 29 7.28 1.78 -2.65
CA VAL A 29 8.22 2.52 -1.79
C VAL A 29 9.16 3.40 -2.61
N PHE A 30 9.68 2.86 -3.72
CA PHE A 30 10.54 3.63 -4.63
C PHE A 30 9.81 4.84 -5.21
N VAL A 31 8.58 4.66 -5.73
CA VAL A 31 7.79 5.76 -6.31
C VAL A 31 7.46 6.82 -5.25
N SER A 32 7.02 6.41 -4.06
CA SER A 32 6.74 7.33 -2.96
C SER A 32 7.96 8.15 -2.56
N LEU A 33 9.13 7.51 -2.42
CA LEU A 33 10.36 8.19 -2.05
C LEU A 33 10.89 9.08 -3.18
N ALA A 34 10.83 8.62 -4.42
CA ALA A 34 11.24 9.38 -5.59
C ALA A 34 10.34 10.62 -5.78
N SER A 35 9.02 10.49 -5.63
CA SER A 35 8.10 11.62 -5.68
C SER A 35 8.37 12.60 -4.55
N ALA A 36 8.60 12.13 -3.32
CA ALA A 36 8.96 12.99 -2.19
C ALA A 36 10.27 13.76 -2.44
N ALA A 37 11.32 13.08 -2.91
CA ALA A 37 12.58 13.71 -3.26
C ALA A 37 12.41 14.74 -4.39
N THR A 38 11.62 14.42 -5.41
CA THR A 38 11.32 15.32 -6.52
C THR A 38 10.66 16.61 -6.02
N PHE A 39 9.65 16.50 -5.15
CA PHE A 39 8.98 17.68 -4.59
C PHE A 39 9.91 18.53 -3.71
N ILE A 40 10.83 17.92 -2.95
CA ILE A 40 11.85 18.66 -2.18
C ILE A 40 12.80 19.40 -3.13
N VAL A 41 13.33 18.73 -4.16
CA VAL A 41 14.25 19.34 -5.12
C VAL A 41 13.55 20.48 -5.86
N CYS A 42 12.33 20.28 -6.35
CA CYS A 42 11.54 21.32 -7.00
C CYS A 42 11.25 22.49 -6.05
N GLY A 43 10.93 22.24 -4.79
CA GLY A 43 10.69 23.27 -3.79
C GLY A 43 11.94 24.10 -3.48
N LEU A 44 13.09 23.45 -3.30
CA LEU A 44 14.39 24.12 -3.11
C LEU A 44 14.83 24.90 -4.35
N TRP A 45 14.60 24.33 -5.54
CA TRP A 45 14.84 25.00 -6.80
C TRP A 45 14.00 26.27 -6.88
N MET A 46 12.68 26.18 -6.71
CA MET A 46 11.80 27.35 -6.67
C MET A 46 12.27 28.38 -5.64
N TYR A 47 12.56 27.96 -4.41
CA TYR A 47 13.05 28.85 -3.36
C TYR A 47 14.29 29.66 -3.79
N LYS A 48 15.25 29.02 -4.47
CA LYS A 48 16.44 29.70 -5.00
C LYS A 48 16.07 30.78 -6.03
N TYR A 49 15.13 30.52 -6.93
CA TYR A 49 14.75 31.45 -7.99
C TYR A 49 13.85 32.60 -7.50
N ILE A 50 13.09 32.42 -6.42
CA ILE A 50 12.32 33.50 -5.77
C ILE A 50 13.22 34.71 -5.47
N TYR A 51 14.41 34.50 -4.92
CA TYR A 51 15.29 35.60 -4.54
C TYR A 51 16.00 36.26 -5.72
N LEU A 52 16.12 35.56 -6.85
CA LEU A 52 16.85 36.05 -8.03
C LEU A 52 15.95 36.83 -8.99
N GLU A 53 14.68 36.44 -9.14
CA GLU A 53 13.80 36.97 -10.20
C GLU A 53 12.70 37.92 -9.68
N VAL A 54 12.36 37.90 -8.38
CA VAL A 54 11.22 38.67 -7.85
C VAL A 54 11.55 40.15 -7.56
N ARG A 55 12.77 40.62 -7.86
CA ARG A 55 13.18 42.01 -7.56
C ARG A 55 12.33 43.07 -8.28
N ASP A 56 11.82 42.76 -9.47
CA ASP A 56 11.04 43.69 -10.29
C ASP A 56 9.55 43.32 -10.41
N LEU A 57 9.08 42.35 -9.62
CA LEU A 57 7.69 41.89 -9.68
C LEU A 57 6.82 42.44 -8.53
N HIS A 58 5.51 42.45 -8.77
CA HIS A 58 4.54 42.89 -7.78
C HIS A 58 4.67 42.11 -6.46
N TRP A 59 4.45 42.79 -5.33
CA TRP A 59 4.62 42.28 -3.97
C TRP A 59 3.93 40.93 -3.68
N TYR A 60 2.76 40.67 -4.29
CA TYR A 60 2.02 39.41 -4.09
C TYR A 60 2.74 38.20 -4.68
N THR A 61 3.62 38.40 -5.65
CA THR A 61 4.29 37.31 -6.35
C THR A 61 5.21 36.53 -5.41
N GLY A 62 5.98 37.25 -4.57
CA GLY A 62 6.85 36.60 -3.58
C GLY A 62 6.05 35.74 -2.60
N PHE A 63 4.88 36.20 -2.18
CA PHE A 63 3.99 35.44 -1.31
C PHE A 63 3.44 34.19 -1.99
N ALA A 64 3.02 34.30 -3.26
CA ALA A 64 2.52 33.16 -4.03
C ALA A 64 3.59 32.06 -4.20
N TYR A 65 4.82 32.45 -4.53
CA TYR A 65 5.91 31.48 -4.64
C TYR A 65 6.29 30.85 -3.29
N PHE A 66 6.29 31.64 -2.21
CA PHE A 66 6.54 31.10 -0.87
C PHE A 66 5.47 30.06 -0.48
N ALA A 67 4.19 30.38 -0.69
CA ALA A 67 3.08 29.46 -0.45
C ALA A 67 3.24 28.15 -1.27
N MET A 68 3.68 28.25 -2.53
CA MET A 68 3.96 27.08 -3.36
C MET A 68 5.10 26.22 -2.82
N VAL A 69 6.19 26.82 -2.34
CA VAL A 69 7.31 26.07 -1.71
C VAL A 69 6.84 25.34 -0.46
N VAL A 70 6.07 26.00 0.41
CA VAL A 70 5.50 25.37 1.62
C VAL A 70 4.58 24.21 1.26
N MET A 71 3.71 24.39 0.26
CA MET A 71 2.82 23.35 -0.23
C MET A 71 3.60 22.14 -0.77
N LEU A 72 4.67 22.35 -1.53
CA LEU A 72 5.52 21.27 -2.06
C LEU A 72 6.23 20.49 -0.97
N ILE A 73 6.73 21.18 0.06
CA ILE A 73 7.35 20.52 1.22
C ILE A 73 6.30 19.70 1.99
N ALA A 74 5.10 20.24 2.20
CA ALA A 74 4.01 19.52 2.83
C ALA A 74 3.61 18.26 2.04
N LEU A 75 3.53 18.36 0.71
CA LEU A 75 3.31 17.21 -0.17
C LEU A 75 4.46 16.21 -0.08
N ALA A 76 5.71 16.65 -0.10
CA ALA A 76 6.86 15.76 0.04
C ALA A 76 6.82 14.96 1.34
N LEU A 77 6.49 15.62 2.46
CA LEU A 77 6.32 14.97 3.75
C LEU A 77 5.18 13.95 3.71
N ASN A 78 4.03 14.30 3.13
CA ASN A 78 2.90 13.39 3.01
C ASN A 78 3.27 12.14 2.17
N TYR A 79 3.92 12.33 1.03
CA TYR A 79 4.39 11.24 0.18
C TYR A 79 5.43 10.36 0.90
N GLY A 80 6.37 10.95 1.65
CA GLY A 80 7.35 10.19 2.42
C GLY A 80 6.72 9.39 3.57
N LEU A 81 5.70 9.94 4.22
CA LEU A 81 4.95 9.26 5.28
C LEU A 81 4.04 8.15 4.74
N ALA A 82 3.57 8.26 3.49
CA ALA A 82 2.69 7.28 2.88
C ALA A 82 3.32 5.88 2.74
N SER A 83 4.66 5.79 2.71
CA SER A 83 5.43 4.53 2.72
C SER A 83 5.53 3.85 4.10
N ARG A 84 5.00 4.46 5.17
CA ARG A 84 5.01 3.86 6.51
C ARG A 84 3.89 2.84 6.68
N GLY A 85 4.15 1.84 7.53
CA GLY A 85 3.13 0.89 8.00
C GLY A 85 2.72 -0.19 7.00
N LEU A 86 3.49 -0.41 5.93
CA LEU A 86 3.17 -1.44 4.94
C LEU A 86 3.32 -2.85 5.54
N VAL A 87 2.26 -3.65 5.46
CA VAL A 87 2.25 -5.03 5.96
C VAL A 87 2.78 -5.96 4.87
N LYS A 88 3.79 -6.76 5.23
CA LYS A 88 4.45 -7.74 4.36
C LYS A 88 3.81 -9.11 4.46
N SER A 89 3.49 -9.56 5.67
CA SER A 89 2.76 -10.80 5.90
C SER A 89 2.02 -10.77 7.23
N ILE A 90 0.92 -11.51 7.29
CA ILE A 90 0.18 -11.78 8.52
C ILE A 90 0.12 -13.29 8.66
N THR A 91 0.66 -13.79 9.76
CA THR A 91 0.67 -15.22 10.11
C THR A 91 -0.06 -15.39 11.43
N ALA A 92 -0.97 -16.35 11.48
CA ALA A 92 -1.62 -16.75 12.72
C ALA A 92 -0.72 -17.74 13.44
N VAL A 93 -0.33 -17.44 14.67
CA VAL A 93 0.49 -18.30 15.51
C VAL A 93 -0.40 -18.81 16.65
N PRO A 94 -0.60 -20.13 16.78
CA PRO A 94 -1.29 -20.70 17.93
C PRO A 94 -0.40 -20.50 19.17
N VAL A 95 -0.94 -19.90 20.21
CA VAL A 95 -0.25 -19.71 21.50
C VAL A 95 -1.07 -20.38 22.59
N GLN A 96 -0.49 -21.40 23.21
CA GLN A 96 -1.12 -22.11 24.32
C GLN A 96 -0.77 -21.41 25.63
N ARG A 97 -1.68 -20.57 26.13
CA ARG A 97 -1.50 -19.86 27.40
C ARG A 97 -2.55 -20.34 28.40
N ASN A 98 -2.14 -20.92 29.53
CA ASN A 98 -3.03 -21.45 30.57
C ASN A 98 -4.07 -22.49 30.06
N ARG A 99 -3.64 -23.48 29.26
CA ARG A 99 -4.49 -24.58 28.73
C ARG A 99 -5.68 -24.14 27.86
N GLN A 100 -5.83 -22.85 27.57
CA GLN A 100 -6.77 -22.35 26.58
C GLN A 100 -6.01 -22.05 25.28
N PRO A 101 -6.42 -22.61 24.14
CA PRO A 101 -5.84 -22.25 22.86
C PRO A 101 -6.19 -20.80 22.55
N ARG A 102 -5.18 -19.93 22.50
CA ARG A 102 -5.32 -18.54 22.04
C ARG A 102 -4.58 -18.37 20.73
N LEU A 103 -5.03 -17.40 19.94
CA LEU A 103 -4.44 -17.09 18.64
C LEU A 103 -3.76 -15.72 18.74
N ASP A 104 -2.47 -15.69 18.43
CA ASP A 104 -1.71 -14.46 18.27
C ASP A 104 -1.43 -14.22 16.78
N LEU A 105 -1.46 -12.96 16.37
CA LEU A 105 -1.14 -12.55 15.01
C LEU A 105 0.29 -12.04 14.96
N ARG A 106 1.12 -12.74 14.21
CA ARG A 106 2.46 -12.28 13.83
C ARG A 106 2.35 -11.45 12.55
N ILE A 107 2.48 -10.14 12.71
CA ILE A 107 2.44 -9.17 11.63
C ILE A 107 3.87 -8.75 11.29
N GLU A 108 4.33 -9.08 10.08
CA GLU A 108 5.59 -8.55 9.55
C GLU A 108 5.33 -7.21 8.87
N ILE A 109 5.98 -6.16 9.37
CA ILE A 109 5.93 -4.82 8.81
C ILE A 109 7.20 -4.54 8.02
N GLN A 110 7.01 -4.03 6.80
CA GLN A 110 8.11 -3.53 6.00
C GLN A 110 8.58 -2.16 6.52
N ARG A 111 9.90 -2.00 6.68
CA ARG A 111 10.49 -0.69 6.99
C ARG A 111 10.53 0.20 5.74
N LEU A 112 10.58 1.51 5.97
CA LEU A 112 10.68 2.56 4.94
C LEU A 112 11.79 2.30 3.91
N VAL A 113 12.89 1.69 4.35
CA VAL A 113 14.01 1.34 3.48
C VAL A 113 13.93 -0.15 3.14
N PRO A 114 13.85 -0.53 1.85
CA PRO A 114 13.63 -1.92 1.43
C PRO A 114 14.79 -2.87 1.75
N ILE A 115 15.94 -2.34 2.17
CA ILE A 115 17.15 -3.10 2.53
C ILE A 115 17.11 -3.55 4.00
N LEU A 116 16.38 -2.85 4.87
CA LEU A 116 16.36 -3.16 6.30
C LEU A 116 15.45 -4.36 6.60
N LYS A 117 15.87 -5.17 7.59
CA LYS A 117 15.08 -6.32 8.09
C LYS A 117 13.70 -5.84 8.57
N SER A 118 12.67 -6.65 8.29
CA SER A 118 11.29 -6.38 8.68
C SER A 118 11.14 -6.31 10.20
N ARG A 119 10.24 -5.45 10.68
CA ARG A 119 9.84 -5.40 12.09
C ARG A 119 8.73 -6.44 12.28
N ILE A 120 8.93 -7.38 13.17
CA ILE A 120 7.92 -8.38 13.54
C ILE A 120 7.16 -7.84 14.75
N LEU A 121 5.83 -7.80 14.68
CA LEU A 121 4.97 -7.56 15.82
C LEU A 121 4.11 -8.79 16.07
N GLU A 122 4.11 -9.26 17.31
CA GLU A 122 3.22 -10.31 17.79
C GLU A 122 2.14 -9.64 18.62
N VAL A 123 0.90 -9.77 18.16
CA VAL A 123 -0.24 -9.02 18.68
C VAL A 123 -1.38 -10.01 18.92
N PRO A 124 -1.99 -10.04 20.11
CA PRO A 124 -3.17 -10.88 20.32
C PRO A 124 -4.30 -10.40 19.41
N VAL A 125 -5.10 -11.32 18.89
CA VAL A 125 -6.19 -11.00 17.93
C VAL A 125 -7.12 -9.92 18.46
N GLU A 126 -7.38 -9.92 19.78
CA GLU A 126 -8.18 -8.93 20.53
C GLU A 126 -7.75 -7.46 20.31
N ASN A 127 -6.48 -7.24 19.99
CA ASN A 127 -5.91 -5.91 19.82
C ASN A 127 -5.93 -5.43 18.36
N VAL A 128 -6.45 -6.22 17.43
CA VAL A 128 -6.47 -5.88 16.01
C VAL A 128 -7.87 -5.48 15.58
N SER A 129 -8.02 -4.25 15.07
CA SER A 129 -9.30 -3.74 14.57
C SER A 129 -9.19 -3.21 13.14
N GLN A 130 -10.26 -3.39 12.38
CA GLN A 130 -10.47 -2.75 11.09
C GLN A 130 -11.56 -1.68 11.24
N PRO A 131 -11.42 -0.52 10.56
CA PRO A 131 -12.37 0.58 10.71
C PRO A 131 -13.73 0.27 10.09
N VAL A 132 -13.76 -0.49 8.98
CA VAL A 132 -14.97 -0.79 8.21
C VAL A 132 -15.00 -2.28 7.88
N GLN A 133 -16.17 -2.89 8.04
CA GLN A 133 -16.39 -4.32 7.80
C GLN A 133 -16.35 -4.63 6.29
N GLY A 134 -15.74 -5.75 5.90
CA GLY A 134 -15.74 -6.23 4.51
C GLY A 134 -14.87 -5.43 3.53
N THR A 135 -14.12 -4.42 4.01
CA THR A 135 -13.22 -3.60 3.18
C THR A 135 -12.18 -4.44 2.47
N LEU A 136 -11.61 -5.44 3.15
CA LEU A 136 -10.61 -6.32 2.54
C LEU A 136 -11.18 -7.09 1.34
N ARG A 137 -12.36 -7.68 1.47
CA ARG A 137 -12.98 -8.46 0.40
C ARG A 137 -13.34 -7.59 -0.80
N LEU A 138 -13.94 -6.42 -0.55
CA LEU A 138 -14.27 -5.46 -1.61
C LEU A 138 -13.02 -4.99 -2.34
N LEU A 139 -11.94 -4.75 -1.59
CA LEU A 139 -10.68 -4.30 -2.15
C LEU A 139 -10.00 -5.41 -2.98
N VAL A 140 -10.01 -6.66 -2.53
CA VAL A 140 -9.52 -7.81 -3.31
C VAL A 140 -10.30 -7.94 -4.63
N ILE A 141 -11.62 -7.80 -4.58
CA ILE A 141 -12.48 -7.85 -5.78
C ILE A 141 -12.17 -6.69 -6.75
N ASP A 142 -12.08 -5.44 -6.25
CA ASP A 142 -11.77 -4.28 -7.09
C ASP A 142 -10.40 -4.43 -7.75
N VAL A 143 -9.39 -4.87 -6.99
CA VAL A 143 -8.04 -5.10 -7.52
C VAL A 143 -8.04 -6.22 -8.56
N ALA A 144 -8.75 -7.32 -8.32
CA ALA A 144 -8.89 -8.41 -9.28
C ALA A 144 -9.57 -7.94 -10.57
N TYR A 145 -10.64 -7.15 -10.46
CA TYR A 145 -11.35 -6.57 -11.60
C TYR A 145 -10.45 -5.65 -12.43
N ARG A 146 -9.72 -4.73 -11.79
CA ARG A 146 -8.75 -3.86 -12.46
C ARG A 146 -7.67 -4.66 -13.17
N LYS A 147 -7.13 -5.69 -12.51
CA LYS A 147 -6.10 -6.56 -13.09
C LYS A 147 -6.60 -7.27 -14.34
N GLU A 148 -7.86 -7.69 -14.35
CA GLU A 148 -8.49 -8.31 -15.51
C GLU A 148 -8.71 -7.32 -16.65
N LEU A 149 -9.16 -6.09 -16.35
CA LEU A 149 -9.23 -5.02 -17.35
C LEU A 149 -7.86 -4.74 -18.00
N TYR A 150 -6.79 -4.72 -17.19
CA TYR A 150 -5.43 -4.59 -17.72
C TYR A 150 -5.00 -5.78 -18.57
N ARG A 151 -5.40 -7.00 -18.18
CA ARG A 151 -5.11 -8.20 -18.95
C ARG A 151 -5.79 -8.16 -20.31
N ARG A 152 -7.04 -7.70 -20.37
CA ARG A 152 -7.78 -7.50 -21.62
C ARG A 152 -7.15 -6.44 -22.50
N ALA A 153 -6.76 -5.30 -21.92
CA ALA A 153 -6.04 -4.24 -22.65
C ALA A 153 -4.65 -4.67 -23.15
N LYS A 154 -4.07 -5.74 -22.58
CA LYS A 154 -2.76 -6.29 -23.00
C LYS A 154 -2.85 -7.10 -24.29
N LEU A 155 -4.01 -7.68 -24.58
CA LEU A 155 -4.28 -8.43 -25.81
C LEU A 155 -4.53 -7.40 -26.93
N GLY A 156 -3.45 -6.87 -27.48
CA GLY A 156 -3.51 -5.93 -28.59
C GLY A 156 -4.25 -6.51 -29.82
N PRO A 157 -4.57 -5.67 -30.82
CA PRO A 157 -5.23 -6.13 -32.04
C PRO A 157 -4.43 -7.27 -32.67
N LYS A 158 -5.10 -8.36 -33.10
CA LYS A 158 -4.41 -9.53 -33.68
C LYS A 158 -3.73 -9.24 -35.02
N ASN A 159 -4.14 -8.19 -35.71
CA ASN A 159 -3.68 -7.84 -37.07
C ASN A 159 -2.83 -6.57 -37.07
N GLU A 160 -1.64 -6.60 -36.43
CA GLU A 160 -0.70 -5.48 -36.51
C GLU A 160 0.28 -5.61 -37.69
N PRO A 161 0.43 -4.56 -38.53
CA PRO A 161 1.42 -4.54 -39.61
C PRO A 161 2.84 -4.81 -39.08
N MET A 162 3.59 -5.68 -39.75
CA MET A 162 4.91 -6.16 -39.27
C MET A 162 5.89 -5.01 -38.96
N PHE A 163 5.87 -3.95 -39.77
CA PHE A 163 6.75 -2.79 -39.63
C PHE A 163 6.44 -1.90 -38.41
N ILE A 164 5.19 -1.88 -37.96
CA ILE A 164 4.74 -1.05 -36.83
C ILE A 164 4.95 -1.76 -35.49
N LYS A 165 5.13 -3.09 -35.50
CA LYS A 165 5.34 -3.93 -34.31
C LYS A 165 6.41 -3.43 -33.33
N PRO A 166 7.63 -2.98 -33.74
CA PRO A 166 8.61 -2.46 -32.79
C PRO A 166 8.12 -1.17 -32.11
N PHE A 167 7.50 -0.26 -32.86
CA PHE A 167 6.96 1.00 -32.33
C PHE A 167 5.76 0.79 -31.43
N THR A 168 4.83 -0.11 -31.77
CA THR A 168 3.70 -0.46 -30.89
C THR A 168 4.15 -1.21 -29.65
N ARG A 169 5.17 -2.06 -29.74
CA ARG A 169 5.78 -2.70 -28.55
C ARG A 169 6.41 -1.68 -27.62
N LEU A 170 7.18 -0.72 -28.16
CA LEU A 170 7.81 0.34 -27.38
C LEU A 170 6.76 1.27 -26.76
N GLY A 171 5.78 1.73 -27.55
CA GLY A 171 4.68 2.56 -27.07
C GLY A 171 3.85 1.87 -25.99
N ARG A 172 3.59 0.55 -26.14
CA ARG A 172 2.95 -0.25 -25.09
C ARG A 172 3.83 -0.40 -23.87
N PHE A 173 5.14 -0.57 -24.02
CA PHE A 173 6.05 -0.65 -22.89
C PHE A 173 6.05 0.67 -22.09
N LEU A 174 6.19 1.81 -22.77
CA LEU A 174 6.09 3.13 -22.15
C LEU A 174 4.74 3.34 -21.47
N SER A 175 3.64 3.08 -22.17
CA SER A 175 2.29 3.27 -21.60
C SER A 175 2.05 2.35 -20.41
N ARG A 176 2.55 1.11 -20.42
CA ARG A 176 2.48 0.19 -19.27
C ARG A 176 3.24 0.72 -18.05
N ASN A 177 4.46 1.22 -18.24
CA ASN A 177 5.25 1.74 -17.13
C ASN A 177 4.68 3.06 -16.61
N ALA A 178 4.21 3.94 -17.50
CA ALA A 178 3.53 5.18 -17.13
C ALA A 178 2.23 4.91 -16.36
N LEU A 179 1.40 3.97 -16.81
CA LEU A 179 0.17 3.58 -16.10
C LEU A 179 0.47 2.97 -14.73
N ARG A 180 1.48 2.09 -14.63
CA ARG A 180 1.93 1.56 -13.34
C ARG A 180 2.38 2.68 -12.41
N PHE A 181 3.22 3.59 -12.91
CA PHE A 181 3.70 4.73 -12.15
C PHE A 181 2.53 5.63 -11.68
N PHE A 182 1.56 5.89 -12.55
CA PHE A 182 0.38 6.67 -12.21
C PHE A 182 -0.50 5.99 -11.17
N GLN A 183 -0.72 4.67 -11.30
CA GLN A 183 -1.45 3.89 -10.28
C GLN A 183 -0.74 3.92 -8.94
N TYR A 184 0.58 3.76 -8.90
CA TYR A 184 1.33 3.85 -7.65
C TYR A 184 1.27 5.26 -7.07
N ASN A 185 1.35 6.31 -7.87
CA ASN A 185 1.16 7.68 -7.37
C ASN A 185 -0.25 7.90 -6.84
N GLN A 186 -1.29 7.41 -7.52
CA GLN A 186 -2.66 7.46 -7.01
C GLN A 186 -2.82 6.68 -5.70
N ALA A 187 -2.16 5.53 -5.58
CA ALA A 187 -2.15 4.72 -4.36
C ALA A 187 -1.42 5.44 -3.20
N VAL A 188 -0.31 6.13 -3.50
CA VAL A 188 0.44 6.92 -2.52
C VAL A 188 -0.35 8.15 -2.08
N ALA A 189 -0.93 8.88 -3.03
CA ALA A 189 -1.65 10.13 -2.78
C ALA A 189 -3.02 9.91 -2.13
N GLY A 190 -3.78 8.93 -2.63
CA GLY A 190 -5.17 8.67 -2.21
C GLY A 190 -5.36 7.46 -1.31
N GLY A 191 -4.30 6.70 -1.01
CA GLY A 191 -4.41 5.45 -0.25
C GLY A 191 -5.16 4.34 -1.01
N LEU A 192 -5.37 4.50 -2.32
CA LEU A 192 -6.12 3.54 -3.13
C LEU A 192 -5.41 2.18 -3.18
N GLY A 193 -6.18 1.10 -3.00
CA GLY A 193 -5.64 -0.26 -2.99
C GLY A 193 -5.03 -0.71 -1.66
N PHE A 194 -5.10 0.12 -0.62
CA PHE A 194 -4.73 -0.27 0.75
C PHE A 194 -5.94 -0.29 1.68
N SER A 195 -6.01 -1.31 2.53
CA SER A 195 -6.94 -1.36 3.65
C SER A 195 -6.20 -1.03 4.95
N PRO A 196 -6.63 -0.01 5.71
CA PRO A 196 -6.06 0.29 7.01
C PRO A 196 -6.42 -0.79 8.03
N LEU A 197 -5.44 -1.17 8.85
CA LEU A 197 -5.51 -2.09 9.97
C LEU A 197 -4.95 -1.37 11.20
N TYR A 198 -5.70 -1.37 12.30
CA TYR A 198 -5.33 -0.72 13.55
C TYR A 198 -4.91 -1.78 14.56
N VAL A 199 -3.76 -1.55 15.19
CA VAL A 199 -3.26 -2.38 16.29
C VAL A 199 -3.27 -1.54 17.55
N LYS A 200 -3.99 -2.00 18.58
CA LYS A 200 -4.04 -1.34 19.89
C LYS A 200 -2.63 -1.27 20.49
N GLY A 201 -2.20 -0.07 20.84
CA GLY A 201 -0.86 0.20 21.40
C GLY A 201 0.16 0.73 20.39
N GLU A 202 -0.12 0.69 19.09
CA GLU A 202 0.73 1.31 18.06
C GLU A 202 0.14 2.65 17.58
N ARG A 203 1.01 3.64 17.38
CA ARG A 203 0.60 5.01 16.99
C ARG A 203 0.34 5.17 15.48
N PHE A 204 0.61 4.14 14.69
CA PHE A 204 0.53 4.22 13.23
C PHE A 204 -0.39 3.15 12.66
N GLN A 205 -1.05 3.52 11.56
CA GLN A 205 -1.96 2.63 10.82
C GLN A 205 -1.14 1.65 9.99
N LEU A 206 -1.51 0.37 10.05
CA LEU A 206 -0.96 -0.66 9.19
C LEU A 206 -1.73 -0.70 7.88
N LYS A 207 -1.05 -0.84 6.76
CA LYS A 207 -1.65 -0.83 5.42
C LYS A 207 -1.51 -2.21 4.79
N ILE A 208 -2.63 -2.86 4.55
CA ILE A 208 -2.72 -4.15 3.84
C ILE A 208 -2.97 -3.86 2.36
N ASP A 209 -2.18 -4.48 1.48
CA ASP A 209 -2.32 -4.35 0.03
C ASP A 209 -3.25 -5.45 -0.49
N GLY A 210 -4.37 -5.10 -1.13
CA GLY A 210 -5.29 -6.13 -1.64
C GLY A 210 -4.87 -6.80 -2.94
N SER A 211 -3.75 -6.41 -3.54
CA SER A 211 -3.15 -7.15 -4.65
C SER A 211 -2.31 -8.36 -4.18
N GLY A 212 -2.15 -8.52 -2.86
CA GLY A 212 -1.46 -9.65 -2.25
C GLY A 212 -2.24 -10.97 -2.32
N TRP A 213 -1.59 -12.03 -1.84
CA TRP A 213 -2.22 -13.33 -1.66
C TRP A 213 -2.94 -13.36 -0.31
N PHE A 214 -4.20 -13.79 -0.32
CA PHE A 214 -5.04 -13.93 0.86
C PHE A 214 -5.57 -15.36 0.97
N LEU A 215 -5.62 -15.88 2.19
CA LEU A 215 -6.32 -17.13 2.46
C LEU A 215 -7.83 -16.94 2.28
N GLU A 216 -8.44 -17.76 1.42
CA GLU A 216 -9.86 -17.71 1.04
C GLU A 216 -10.36 -16.30 0.65
N ASP A 217 -9.61 -15.59 -0.20
CA ASP A 217 -9.94 -14.24 -0.67
C ASP A 217 -10.15 -13.21 0.47
N GLY A 218 -9.48 -13.43 1.61
CA GLY A 218 -9.53 -12.55 2.77
C GLY A 218 -10.70 -12.81 3.72
N LYS A 219 -11.56 -13.79 3.44
CA LYS A 219 -12.69 -14.16 4.33
C LYS A 219 -12.21 -14.59 5.71
N VAL A 220 -11.14 -15.37 5.78
CA VAL A 220 -10.62 -15.89 7.05
C VAL A 220 -10.08 -14.75 7.92
N LEU A 221 -9.33 -13.82 7.31
CA LEU A 221 -8.77 -12.68 8.03
C LEU A 221 -9.87 -11.73 8.55
N ASP A 222 -10.88 -11.46 7.72
CA ASP A 222 -12.05 -10.63 8.11
C ASP A 222 -12.84 -11.29 9.26
N GLN A 223 -12.99 -12.62 9.24
CA GLN A 223 -13.64 -13.36 10.31
C GLN A 223 -12.85 -13.37 11.63
N ILE A 224 -11.53 -13.50 11.57
CA ILE A 224 -10.65 -13.45 12.76
C ILE A 224 -10.72 -12.07 13.42
N VAL A 225 -10.65 -11.00 12.62
CA VAL A 225 -10.78 -9.63 13.12
C VAL A 225 -12.20 -9.39 13.68
N ARG A 226 -13.23 -9.98 13.07
CA ARG A 226 -14.62 -9.89 13.55
C ARG A 226 -14.80 -10.57 14.91
N SER A 227 -14.21 -11.75 15.13
CA SER A 227 -14.37 -12.50 16.38
C SER A 227 -13.72 -11.86 17.60
N SER A 228 -12.89 -10.84 17.41
CA SER A 228 -12.22 -10.12 18.50
C SER A 228 -12.98 -8.89 19.01
N ARG A 229 -14.06 -8.48 18.34
CA ARG A 229 -14.99 -7.47 18.86
C ARG A 229 -16.08 -8.12 19.70
#